data_AF-A0A1G9NUK5-F1
#
_entry.id   AF-A0A1G9NUK5-F1
#
_cell.length_a   1.000
_cell.length_b   1.000
_cell.length_c   1.000
_cell.angle_alpha   90.00
_cell.angle_beta   90.00
_cell.angle_gamma   90.00
#
_symmetry.space_group_name_H-M   'P 1'
#
loop_
_entity.id
_entity.type
_entity.pdbx_description
1 polymer ?
#
loop_
_entity_poly.entity_id
_entity_poly.type
_entity_poly.pdbx_seq_one_letter_code
_entity_poly.pdbx_strand_id
1 'polypeptide(L)'
;MPGWTRASFRRLFPWEADVYAAHLKSLTPEGRRRRFWGGVSDGALEAHAARAIQTCHVEGCFLDGHLIGAFELFIDELGPDHAEVSLSVDPAHHRNGLGSELIARARVRACLLGATEIALQIQPDNKAMIALARQAGAPISRTDEGLGAALAVPRLDLRRLPLVLTQDWTSLLQALTWSVLRTRSRLFRAVRISLLATRPAG
;
A
#
# COMPACT_ATOMS: atom_id res chain seq x y z
N MET A 1 14.91 -9.61 -14.80
CA MET A 1 13.53 -9.57 -14.25
C MET A 1 13.51 -8.58 -13.09
N PRO A 2 12.42 -7.84 -12.86
CA PRO A 2 12.34 -6.87 -11.76
C PRO A 2 12.60 -7.52 -10.39
N GLY A 3 13.27 -6.83 -9.47
CA GLY A 3 13.63 -7.39 -8.15
C GLY A 3 12.45 -7.81 -7.27
N TRP A 4 11.24 -7.31 -7.56
CA TRP A 4 10.00 -7.61 -6.83
C TRP A 4 9.22 -8.80 -7.41
N THR A 5 9.68 -9.49 -8.47
CA THR A 5 8.90 -10.59 -9.09
C THR A 5 8.62 -11.76 -8.13
N ARG A 6 9.43 -11.94 -7.09
CA ARG A 6 9.21 -12.93 -6.02
C ARG A 6 8.37 -12.41 -4.85
N ALA A 7 7.91 -11.15 -4.92
CA ALA A 7 7.10 -10.55 -3.88
C ALA A 7 5.66 -11.08 -3.91
N SER A 8 5.05 -11.18 -2.73
CA SER A 8 3.64 -11.50 -2.59
C SER A 8 2.82 -10.23 -2.42
N PHE A 9 1.63 -10.18 -3.02
CA PHE A 9 0.70 -9.07 -2.84
C PHE A 9 -0.47 -9.50 -1.97
N ARG A 10 -0.76 -8.72 -0.92
CA ARG A 10 -1.84 -9.05 0.02
C ARG A 10 -2.45 -7.81 0.65
N ARG A 11 -3.70 -7.94 1.06
CA ARG A 11 -4.38 -6.95 1.91
C ARG A 11 -3.67 -6.85 3.26
N LEU A 12 -3.61 -5.62 3.79
CA LEU A 12 -3.25 -5.35 5.18
C LEU A 12 -4.52 -5.28 6.04
N PHE A 13 -4.41 -5.75 7.28
CA PHE A 13 -5.52 -5.81 8.24
C PHE A 13 -5.28 -4.88 9.43
N PRO A 14 -6.33 -4.53 10.22
CA PRO A 14 -6.23 -3.54 11.32
C PRO A 14 -5.05 -3.72 12.29
N TRP A 15 -4.65 -4.96 12.59
CA TRP A 15 -3.51 -5.27 13.46
C TRP A 15 -2.13 -5.05 12.82
N GLU A 16 -2.06 -4.63 11.56
CA GLU A 16 -0.83 -4.40 10.79
C GLU A 16 -0.57 -2.92 10.49
N ALA A 17 -1.26 -2.01 11.21
CA ALA A 17 -0.98 -0.57 11.14
C ALA A 17 0.49 -0.23 11.41
N ASP A 18 1.15 -0.99 12.28
CA ASP A 18 2.58 -0.84 12.56
C ASP A 18 3.46 -1.13 11.33
N VAL A 19 3.11 -2.16 10.55
CA VAL A 19 3.79 -2.52 9.29
C VAL A 19 3.62 -1.41 8.27
N TYR A 20 2.41 -0.88 8.14
CA TYR A 20 2.14 0.15 7.16
C TYR A 20 2.81 1.48 7.53
N ALA A 21 2.74 1.87 8.81
CA ALA A 21 3.44 3.03 9.31
C ALA A 21 4.96 2.92 9.09
N ALA A 22 5.56 1.75 9.32
CA ALA A 22 6.98 1.52 9.08
C ALA A 22 7.36 1.73 7.61
N HIS A 23 6.54 1.26 6.67
CA HIS A 23 6.73 1.52 5.23
C HIS A 23 6.59 3.00 4.88
N LEU A 24 5.57 3.69 5.39
CA LEU A 24 5.44 5.14 5.16
C LEU A 24 6.64 5.92 5.72
N LYS A 25 7.22 5.44 6.81
CA LYS A 25 8.41 6.03 7.41
C LYS A 25 9.70 5.74 6.62
N SER A 26 9.77 4.64 5.87
CA SER A 26 10.95 4.34 5.04
C SER A 26 11.03 5.23 3.78
N LEU A 27 9.93 5.90 3.43
CA LEU A 27 9.91 6.86 2.32
C LEU A 27 10.88 8.03 2.55
N THR A 28 11.51 8.48 1.46
CA THR A 28 12.32 9.71 1.50
C THR A 28 11.47 10.91 1.90
N PRO A 29 12.07 11.99 2.44
CA PRO A 29 11.34 13.23 2.73
C PRO A 29 10.55 13.76 1.52
N GLU A 30 11.13 13.65 0.33
CA GLU A 30 10.46 14.03 -0.92
C GLU A 30 9.28 13.10 -1.24
N GLY A 31 9.42 11.79 -1.05
CA GLY A 31 8.34 10.82 -1.22
C GLY A 31 7.19 11.06 -0.26
N ARG A 32 7.48 11.39 1.01
CA ARG A 32 6.47 11.77 2.01
C ARG A 32 5.74 13.05 1.59
N ARG A 33 6.48 14.10 1.18
CA ARG A 33 5.85 15.35 0.68
C ARG A 33 4.95 15.12 -0.51
N ARG A 34 5.37 14.30 -1.47
CA ARG A 34 4.55 13.95 -2.65
C ARG A 34 3.28 13.18 -2.28
N ARG A 35 3.38 12.28 -1.30
CA ARG A 35 2.29 11.40 -0.87
C ARG A 35 1.26 12.09 0.02
N PHE A 36 1.70 13.05 0.84
CA PHE A 36 0.90 13.69 1.88
C PHE A 36 0.74 15.20 1.69
N TRP A 37 1.13 15.73 0.51
CA TRP A 37 0.98 17.15 0.17
C TRP A 37 1.68 18.12 1.13
N GLY A 38 2.70 17.65 1.84
CA GLY A 38 3.41 18.42 2.85
C GLY A 38 4.37 17.59 3.68
N GLY A 39 5.14 18.27 4.54
CA GLY A 39 5.95 17.61 5.54
C GLY A 39 5.06 16.97 6.61
N VAL A 40 5.20 15.68 6.85
CA VAL A 40 4.45 14.93 7.87
C VAL A 40 5.40 14.30 8.88
N SER A 41 5.03 14.42 10.16
CA SER A 41 5.76 13.82 11.27
C SER A 41 5.53 12.31 11.34
N ASP A 42 6.44 11.60 12.00
CA ASP A 42 6.32 10.15 12.19
C ASP A 42 5.03 9.76 12.97
N GLY A 43 4.60 10.55 13.94
CA GLY A 43 3.34 10.34 14.65
C GLY A 43 2.11 10.56 13.77
N ALA A 44 2.16 11.53 12.85
CA ALA A 44 1.09 11.73 11.87
C ALA A 44 1.00 10.55 10.88
N LEU A 45 2.15 9.97 10.49
CA LEU A 45 2.19 8.76 9.66
C LEU A 45 1.60 7.55 10.37
N GLU A 46 1.87 7.37 11.67
CA GLU A 46 1.26 6.30 12.47
C GLU A 46 -0.25 6.46 12.58
N ALA A 47 -0.73 7.66 12.89
CA ALA A 47 -2.15 7.96 12.97
C ALA A 47 -2.85 7.75 11.62
N HIS A 48 -2.22 8.20 10.53
CA HIS A 48 -2.72 7.96 9.17
C HIS A 48 -2.79 6.47 8.84
N ALA A 49 -1.73 5.70 9.12
CA ALA A 49 -1.70 4.27 8.85
C ALA A 49 -2.80 3.52 9.61
N ALA A 50 -3.01 3.85 10.89
CA ALA A 50 -4.06 3.27 11.72
C ALA A 50 -5.46 3.57 11.16
N ARG A 51 -5.69 4.81 10.71
CA ARG A 51 -6.97 5.22 10.08
C ARG A 51 -7.17 4.54 8.73
N ALA A 52 -6.19 4.64 7.83
CA ALA A 52 -6.32 4.16 6.45
C ALA A 52 -6.62 2.67 6.36
N ILE A 53 -6.02 1.84 7.22
CA ILE A 53 -6.31 0.39 7.23
C ILE A 53 -7.73 0.08 7.73
N GLN A 54 -8.33 0.96 8.52
CA GLN A 54 -9.70 0.80 9.01
C GLN A 54 -10.74 1.29 8.01
N THR A 55 -10.46 2.40 7.33
CA THR A 55 -11.43 3.10 6.48
C THR A 55 -11.30 2.78 5.00
N CYS A 56 -10.15 2.27 4.56
CA CYS A 56 -9.85 2.05 3.14
C CYS A 56 -9.39 0.60 2.89
N HIS A 57 -9.41 0.18 1.62
CA HIS A 57 -8.69 -1.03 1.22
C HIS A 57 -7.21 -0.70 1.08
N VAL A 58 -6.35 -1.35 1.88
CA VAL A 58 -4.90 -1.21 1.79
C VAL A 58 -4.31 -2.54 1.35
N GLU A 59 -3.60 -2.53 0.22
CA GLU A 59 -2.91 -3.71 -0.31
C GLU A 59 -1.44 -3.42 -0.55
N GLY A 60 -0.60 -4.34 -0.08
CA GLY A 60 0.84 -4.20 -0.04
C GLY A 60 1.56 -5.27 -0.86
N CYS A 61 2.71 -4.88 -1.41
CA CYS A 61 3.71 -5.74 -2.02
C CYS A 61 4.78 -6.09 -0.98
N PHE A 62 4.88 -7.37 -0.64
CA PHE A 62 5.79 -7.88 0.38
C PHE A 62 6.92 -8.69 -0.25
N LEU A 63 8.15 -8.24 -0.04
CA LEU A 63 9.36 -8.94 -0.44
C LEU A 63 10.10 -9.39 0.82
N ASP A 64 10.27 -10.70 1.01
CA ASP A 64 10.88 -11.29 2.23
C ASP A 64 10.25 -10.79 3.54
N GLY A 65 8.93 -10.60 3.54
CA GLY A 65 8.19 -10.08 4.71
C GLY A 65 8.28 -8.57 4.91
N HIS A 66 9.07 -7.85 4.09
CA HIS A 66 9.14 -6.40 4.10
C HIS A 66 8.13 -5.80 3.11
N LEU A 67 7.35 -4.83 3.58
CA LEU A 67 6.46 -4.05 2.72
C LEU A 67 7.31 -3.08 1.89
N ILE A 68 7.34 -3.28 0.57
CA ILE A 68 8.15 -2.48 -0.38
C ILE A 68 7.30 -1.58 -1.28
N GLY A 69 5.98 -1.67 -1.17
CA GLY A 69 5.05 -0.80 -1.86
C GLY A 69 3.62 -1.09 -1.44
N ALA A 70 2.75 -0.09 -1.48
CA ALA A 70 1.36 -0.21 -1.09
C ALA A 70 0.47 0.75 -1.87
N PHE A 71 -0.80 0.40 -2.00
CA PHE A 71 -1.85 1.33 -2.38
C PHE A 71 -2.94 1.39 -1.32
N GLU A 72 -3.45 2.60 -1.10
CA GLU A 72 -4.72 2.86 -0.44
C GLU A 72 -5.77 3.10 -1.52
N LEU A 73 -6.90 2.41 -1.42
CA LEU A 73 -8.06 2.61 -2.27
C LEU A 73 -9.25 3.01 -1.38
N PHE A 74 -9.70 4.25 -1.56
CA PHE A 74 -10.88 4.80 -0.93
C PHE A 74 -12.04 4.74 -1.93
N ILE A 75 -13.24 4.40 -1.47
CA ILE A 75 -14.47 4.42 -2.27
C ILE A 75 -15.35 5.52 -1.70
N ASP A 76 -15.85 6.41 -2.55
CA ASP A 76 -16.72 7.50 -2.11
C ASP A 76 -18.04 6.94 -1.53
N GLU A 77 -18.47 7.50 -0.40
CA GLU A 77 -19.72 7.15 0.26
C GLU A 77 -20.94 7.67 -0.50
N LEU A 78 -20.78 8.75 -1.29
CA LEU A 78 -21.85 9.37 -2.07
C LEU A 78 -22.21 8.57 -3.35
N GLY A 79 -21.38 7.60 -3.72
CA GLY A 79 -21.67 6.66 -4.80
C GLY A 79 -20.44 5.82 -5.14
N PRO A 80 -20.59 4.50 -5.36
CA PRO A 80 -19.46 3.60 -5.57
C PRO A 80 -18.68 3.91 -6.85
N ASP A 81 -19.24 4.72 -7.76
CA ASP A 81 -18.67 4.99 -9.08
C ASP A 81 -17.28 5.64 -9.03
N HIS A 82 -17.00 6.41 -7.98
CA HIS A 82 -15.76 7.14 -7.80
C HIS A 82 -14.91 6.55 -6.68
N ALA A 83 -13.71 6.12 -7.04
CA ALA A 83 -12.68 5.68 -6.10
C ALA A 83 -11.46 6.59 -6.17
N GLU A 84 -10.75 6.76 -5.06
CA GLU A 84 -9.45 7.44 -5.05
C GLU A 84 -8.35 6.45 -4.71
N VAL A 85 -7.24 6.50 -5.46
CA VAL A 85 -6.06 5.68 -5.15
C VAL A 85 -4.88 6.56 -4.78
N SER A 86 -4.20 6.14 -3.72
CA SER A 86 -2.91 6.71 -3.33
C SER A 86 -1.85 5.63 -3.20
N LEU A 87 -0.68 5.87 -3.77
CA LEU A 87 0.37 4.87 -3.94
C LEU A 87 1.64 5.28 -3.20
N SER A 88 2.36 4.30 -2.67
CA SER A 88 3.71 4.48 -2.13
C SER A 88 4.58 3.30 -2.51
N VAL A 89 5.82 3.57 -2.86
CA VAL A 89 6.82 2.54 -3.22
C VAL A 89 8.10 2.88 -2.50
N ASP A 90 8.76 1.86 -1.96
CA ASP A 90 10.08 1.99 -1.36
C ASP A 90 11.07 2.54 -2.41
N PRO A 91 11.89 3.55 -2.06
CA PRO A 91 12.83 4.17 -3.01
C PRO A 91 13.76 3.19 -3.73
N ALA A 92 14.18 2.10 -3.07
CA ALA A 92 15.05 1.08 -3.66
C ALA A 92 14.35 0.26 -4.78
N HIS A 93 13.01 0.34 -4.84
CA HIS A 93 12.18 -0.41 -5.79
C HIS A 93 11.50 0.50 -6.84
N HIS A 94 11.84 1.80 -6.86
CA HIS A 94 11.35 2.72 -7.88
C HIS A 94 11.84 2.34 -9.27
N ARG A 95 11.11 2.78 -10.30
CA ARG A 95 11.45 2.63 -11.73
C ARG A 95 11.63 1.17 -12.21
N ASN A 96 11.16 0.21 -11.42
CA ASN A 96 11.21 -1.23 -11.75
C ASN A 96 9.83 -1.82 -12.12
N GLY A 97 8.83 -0.98 -12.40
CA GLY A 97 7.48 -1.42 -12.78
C GLY A 97 6.52 -1.71 -11.62
N LEU A 98 6.96 -1.65 -10.36
CA LEU A 98 6.11 -1.93 -9.19
C LEU A 98 4.92 -0.95 -9.08
N GLY A 99 5.11 0.34 -9.39
CA GLY A 99 4.01 1.30 -9.42
C GLY A 99 2.92 0.95 -10.44
N SER A 100 3.31 0.44 -11.60
CA SER A 100 2.38 -0.01 -12.65
C SER A 100 1.58 -1.23 -12.21
N GLU A 101 2.24 -2.19 -11.57
CA GLU A 101 1.58 -3.35 -10.98
C GLU A 101 0.58 -2.93 -9.88
N LEU A 102 0.97 -2.02 -8.97
CA LEU A 102 0.07 -1.52 -7.93
C LEU A 102 -1.18 -0.83 -8.52
N ILE A 103 -1.03 -0.04 -9.59
CA ILE A 103 -2.19 0.54 -10.31
C ILE A 103 -3.09 -0.54 -10.91
N ALA A 104 -2.50 -1.55 -11.56
CA ALA A 104 -3.27 -2.64 -12.16
C ALA A 104 -4.11 -3.37 -11.10
N ARG A 105 -3.52 -3.61 -9.92
CA ARG A 105 -4.21 -4.25 -8.79
C ARG A 105 -5.27 -3.34 -8.18
N ALA A 106 -4.99 -2.04 -8.03
CA ALA A 106 -5.98 -1.08 -7.56
C ALA A 106 -7.21 -1.04 -8.48
N ARG A 107 -7.02 -1.07 -9.81
CA ARG A 107 -8.11 -1.15 -10.79
C ARG A 107 -8.95 -2.41 -10.64
N VAL A 108 -8.33 -3.58 -10.46
CA VAL A 108 -9.07 -4.82 -10.18
C VAL A 108 -9.85 -4.70 -8.89
N ARG A 109 -9.26 -4.15 -7.82
CA ARG A 109 -9.93 -4.00 -6.54
C ARG A 109 -11.10 -3.03 -6.61
N ALA A 110 -10.94 -1.89 -7.26
CA ALA A 110 -11.99 -0.90 -7.46
C ALA A 110 -13.19 -1.51 -8.23
N CYS A 111 -12.91 -2.33 -9.25
CA CYS A 111 -13.93 -3.07 -9.99
C CYS A 111 -14.81 -3.94 -9.09
N LEU A 112 -14.19 -4.68 -8.15
CA LEU A 112 -14.93 -5.53 -7.21
C LEU A 112 -15.76 -4.72 -6.22
N LEU A 113 -15.31 -3.52 -5.90
CA LEU A 113 -15.99 -2.60 -4.98
C LEU A 113 -17.06 -1.76 -5.70
N GLY A 114 -17.28 -2.00 -7.00
CA GLY A 114 -18.35 -1.34 -7.77
C GLY A 114 -17.94 -0.03 -8.45
N ALA A 115 -16.67 0.37 -8.34
CA ALA A 115 -16.20 1.60 -8.96
C ALA A 115 -16.02 1.45 -10.47
N THR A 116 -16.33 2.54 -11.18
CA THR A 116 -16.18 2.64 -12.63
C THR A 116 -14.95 3.46 -13.01
N GLU A 117 -14.44 4.28 -12.10
CA GLU A 117 -13.26 5.10 -12.27
C GLU A 117 -12.42 5.18 -10.97
N ILE A 118 -11.11 5.34 -11.14
CA ILE A 118 -10.18 5.69 -10.07
C ILE A 118 -9.56 7.05 -10.35
N ALA A 119 -9.70 7.99 -9.42
CA ALA A 119 -9.02 9.27 -9.42
C ALA A 119 -7.62 9.17 -8.75
N LEU A 120 -6.68 9.93 -9.31
CA LEU A 120 -5.35 10.18 -8.76
C LEU A 120 -5.11 11.67 -8.70
N GLN A 121 -4.70 12.16 -7.53
CA GLN A 121 -4.17 13.51 -7.38
C GLN A 121 -2.64 13.45 -7.46
N ILE A 122 -2.06 14.29 -8.32
CA ILE A 122 -0.64 14.25 -8.66
C ILE A 122 -0.05 15.66 -8.52
N GLN A 123 1.04 15.77 -7.74
CA GLN A 123 1.80 17.01 -7.68
C GLN A 123 2.48 17.29 -9.03
N PRO A 124 2.46 18.54 -9.54
CA PRO A 124 3.02 18.87 -10.87
C PRO A 124 4.50 18.51 -11.07
N ASP A 125 5.28 18.44 -10.00
CA ASP A 125 6.70 18.10 -10.04
C ASP A 125 6.96 16.57 -9.94
N ASN A 126 5.93 15.75 -9.70
CA ASN A 126 6.04 14.31 -9.56
C ASN A 126 6.08 13.62 -10.94
N LYS A 127 7.20 13.80 -11.64
CA LYS A 127 7.43 13.25 -12.99
C LYS A 127 7.22 11.73 -13.06
N ALA A 128 7.55 11.00 -11.99
CA ALA A 128 7.39 9.55 -11.93
C ALA A 128 5.91 9.14 -11.94
N MET A 129 5.08 9.80 -11.13
CA MET A 129 3.64 9.54 -11.10
C MET A 129 2.94 10.02 -12.38
N ILE A 130 3.36 11.15 -12.95
CA ILE A 130 2.84 11.63 -14.25
C ILE A 130 3.13 10.60 -15.35
N ALA A 131 4.36 10.07 -15.42
CA ALA A 131 4.72 9.04 -16.38
C ALA A 131 3.92 7.76 -16.15
N LEU A 132 3.73 7.37 -14.89
CA LEU A 132 2.95 6.21 -14.50
C LEU A 132 1.46 6.34 -14.90
N ALA A 133 0.84 7.49 -14.64
CA ALA A 133 -0.54 7.78 -15.03
C ALA A 133 -0.72 7.75 -16.55
N ARG A 134 0.22 8.35 -17.31
CA ARG A 134 0.21 8.28 -18.78
C ARG A 134 0.36 6.86 -19.30
N GLN A 135 1.26 6.07 -18.73
CA GLN A 135 1.46 4.67 -19.09
C GLN A 135 0.20 3.83 -18.81
N ALA A 136 -0.53 4.16 -17.74
CA ALA A 136 -1.80 3.54 -17.40
C ALA A 136 -2.98 4.02 -18.28
N GLY A 137 -2.74 4.96 -19.21
CA GLY A 137 -3.75 5.49 -20.12
C GLY A 137 -4.66 6.56 -19.52
N ALA A 138 -4.27 7.17 -18.40
CA ALA A 138 -5.08 8.22 -17.77
C ALA A 138 -4.99 9.54 -18.57
N PRO A 139 -6.12 10.17 -18.96
CA PRO A 139 -6.11 11.60 -19.23
C PRO A 139 -5.66 12.36 -17.98
N ILE A 140 -4.78 13.34 -18.16
CA ILE A 140 -4.28 14.21 -17.09
C ILE A 140 -4.77 15.62 -17.36
N SER A 141 -5.46 16.21 -16.40
CA SER A 141 -5.95 17.59 -16.43
C SER A 141 -5.37 18.37 -15.25
N ARG A 142 -5.39 19.71 -15.36
CA ARG A 142 -5.00 20.58 -14.26
C ARG A 142 -6.21 20.81 -13.36
N THR A 143 -5.99 20.70 -12.05
CA THR A 143 -6.99 20.96 -11.01
C THR A 143 -6.49 22.09 -10.11
N ASP A 144 -7.35 22.61 -9.24
CA ASP A 144 -6.95 23.65 -8.25
C ASP A 144 -5.87 23.12 -7.28
N GLU A 145 -5.88 21.82 -7.02
CA GLU A 145 -4.95 21.15 -6.09
C GLU A 145 -3.67 20.67 -6.78
N GLY A 146 -3.62 20.62 -8.12
CA GLY A 146 -2.44 20.16 -8.86
C GLY A 146 -2.79 19.59 -10.22
N LEU A 147 -2.49 18.31 -10.42
CA LEU A 147 -2.91 17.55 -11.59
C LEU A 147 -3.85 16.43 -11.16
N GLY A 148 -5.01 16.36 -11.80
CA GLY A 148 -5.93 15.25 -11.69
C GLY A 148 -5.70 14.25 -12.81
N ALA A 149 -5.76 12.96 -12.50
CA ALA A 149 -5.78 11.90 -13.50
C ALA A 149 -6.89 10.91 -13.17
N ALA A 150 -7.58 10.43 -14.19
CA ALA A 150 -8.70 9.51 -14.04
C ALA A 150 -8.41 8.21 -14.79
N LEU A 151 -8.53 7.07 -14.11
CA LEU A 151 -8.30 5.75 -14.67
C LEU A 151 -9.60 4.98 -14.76
N ALA A 152 -10.00 4.64 -15.97
CA ALA A 152 -11.14 3.75 -16.19
C ALA A 152 -10.89 2.40 -15.49
N VAL A 153 -11.86 1.94 -14.71
CA VAL A 153 -11.83 0.61 -14.10
C VAL A 153 -12.25 -0.41 -15.16
N PRO A 154 -11.50 -1.51 -15.35
CA PRO A 154 -11.90 -2.54 -16.30
C PRO A 154 -13.22 -3.17 -15.86
N ARG A 155 -14.01 -3.65 -16.82
CA ARG A 155 -15.16 -4.49 -16.51
C ARG A 155 -14.70 -5.78 -15.83
N LEU A 156 -15.52 -6.27 -14.90
CA LEU A 156 -15.23 -7.48 -14.16
C LEU A 156 -15.14 -8.68 -15.10
N ASP A 157 -13.94 -9.23 -15.24
CA ASP A 157 -13.76 -10.53 -15.89
C ASP A 157 -14.11 -11.64 -14.89
N LEU A 158 -15.32 -12.20 -15.02
CA LEU A 158 -15.83 -13.25 -14.14
C LEU A 158 -14.90 -14.48 -14.07
N ARG A 159 -14.05 -14.71 -15.08
CA ARG A 159 -13.07 -15.82 -15.07
C ARG A 159 -11.99 -15.62 -14.02
N ARG A 160 -11.72 -14.37 -13.63
CA ARG A 160 -10.74 -14.01 -12.58
C ARG A 160 -11.37 -13.93 -11.20
N LEU A 161 -12.70 -13.97 -11.10
CA LEU A 161 -13.43 -13.83 -9.83
C LEU A 161 -12.94 -14.81 -8.75
N PRO A 162 -12.76 -16.12 -9.02
CA PRO A 162 -12.31 -17.06 -8.00
C PRO A 162 -10.94 -16.71 -7.43
N LEU A 163 -9.98 -16.34 -8.29
CA LEU A 163 -8.64 -15.94 -7.89
C LEU A 163 -8.68 -14.69 -7.00
N VAL A 164 -9.51 -13.73 -7.39
CA VAL A 164 -9.62 -12.45 -6.70
C VAL A 164 -10.32 -12.60 -5.34
N LEU A 165 -11.40 -13.39 -5.27
CA LEU A 165 -12.11 -13.65 -4.01
C LEU A 165 -11.26 -14.48 -3.02
N THR A 166 -10.44 -15.41 -3.53
CA THR A 166 -9.52 -16.19 -2.69
C THR A 166 -8.32 -15.39 -2.20
N GLN A 167 -7.98 -14.27 -2.87
CA GLN A 167 -6.87 -13.39 -2.46
C GLN A 167 -7.11 -12.80 -1.06
N ASP A 168 -8.36 -12.47 -0.71
CA ASP A 168 -8.67 -11.87 0.60
C ASP A 168 -8.53 -12.90 1.73
N TRP A 169 -8.99 -14.13 1.53
CA TRP A 169 -8.78 -15.25 2.47
C TRP A 169 -7.30 -15.58 2.64
N THR A 170 -6.56 -15.64 1.53
CA THR A 170 -5.11 -15.88 1.55
C THR A 170 -4.38 -14.76 2.28
N SER A 171 -4.79 -13.51 2.05
CA SER A 171 -4.24 -12.34 2.74
C SER A 171 -4.48 -12.44 4.25
N LEU A 172 -5.67 -12.84 4.68
CA LEU A 172 -6.00 -13.03 6.10
C LEU A 172 -5.12 -14.10 6.75
N LEU A 173 -5.00 -15.27 6.12
CA LEU A 173 -4.16 -16.36 6.63
C LEU A 173 -2.68 -15.94 6.72
N GLN A 174 -2.16 -15.26 5.69
CA GLN A 174 -0.80 -14.73 5.71
C GLN A 174 -0.61 -13.68 6.81
N ALA A 175 -1.54 -12.74 6.97
CA ALA A 175 -1.49 -11.70 8.00
C ALA A 175 -1.52 -12.28 9.41
N LEU A 176 -2.38 -13.28 9.68
CA LEU A 176 -2.44 -13.99 10.96
C LEU A 176 -1.15 -14.77 11.23
N THR A 177 -0.63 -15.50 10.22
CA THR A 177 0.62 -16.25 10.34
C THR A 177 1.78 -15.31 10.70
N TRP A 178 1.91 -14.19 9.99
CA TRP A 178 2.93 -13.18 10.27
C TRP A 178 2.73 -12.50 11.63
N SER A 179 1.49 -12.29 12.08
CA SER A 179 1.19 -11.77 13.42
C SER A 179 1.69 -12.72 14.51
N VAL A 180 1.39 -14.02 14.39
CA VAL A 180 1.87 -15.05 15.33
C VAL A 180 3.40 -15.12 15.36
N LEU A 181 4.04 -15.11 14.19
CA LEU A 181 5.50 -15.13 14.09
C LEU A 181 6.14 -13.86 14.69
N ARG A 182 5.54 -12.69 14.50
CA ARG A 182 5.98 -11.43 15.13
C ARG A 182 5.84 -11.45 16.64
N THR A 183 4.74 -11.98 17.17
CA THR A 183 4.53 -12.13 18.61
C THR A 183 5.55 -13.10 19.21
N ARG A 184 5.79 -14.23 18.54
CA ARG A 184 6.82 -15.19 18.94
C ARG A 184 8.22 -14.58 18.92
N SER A 185 8.61 -13.88 17.86
CA SER A 185 9.94 -13.25 17.79
C SER A 185 10.14 -12.13 18.82
N ARG A 186 9.09 -11.36 19.13
CA ARG A 186 9.09 -10.38 20.24
C ARG A 186 9.27 -11.08 21.59
N LEU A 187 8.55 -12.18 21.84
CA LEU A 187 8.69 -12.99 23.05
C LEU A 187 10.08 -13.62 23.17
N PHE A 188 10.61 -14.22 22.10
CA PHE A 188 11.96 -14.78 22.08
C PHE A 188 13.04 -13.72 22.32
N ARG A 189 12.88 -12.52 21.74
CA ARG A 189 13.80 -11.40 21.97
C ARG A 189 13.71 -10.87 23.40
N ALA A 190 12.51 -10.75 23.96
CA ALA A 190 12.30 -10.32 25.35
C ALA A 190 12.87 -11.33 26.36
N VAL A 191 12.63 -12.63 26.14
CA VAL A 191 13.18 -13.72 26.96
C VAL A 191 14.71 -13.75 26.87
N ARG A 192 15.29 -13.56 25.67
CA ARG A 192 16.74 -13.50 25.48
C ARG A 192 17.39 -12.29 26.14
N ILE A 193 16.74 -11.11 26.10
CA ILE A 193 17.22 -9.91 26.82
C ILE A 193 17.17 -10.16 28.34
N SER A 194 16.09 -10.77 28.84
CA SER A 194 15.94 -11.10 30.26
C SER A 194 16.95 -12.16 30.74
N LEU A 195 17.28 -13.15 29.90
CA LEU A 195 18.32 -14.17 30.17
C LEU A 195 19.75 -13.60 30.10
N LEU A 196 20.00 -12.56 29.30
CA LEU A 196 21.30 -11.89 29.25
C LEU A 196 21.49 -10.91 30.41
N ALA A 197 20.41 -10.32 30.92
CA ALA A 197 20.42 -9.43 32.08
C ALA A 197 20.55 -10.19 33.43
N THR A 198 20.33 -11.50 33.44
CA THR A 198 20.41 -12.35 34.65
C THR A 198 21.68 -13.19 34.75
N ARG A 199 22.67 -12.98 33.86
CA ARG A 199 23.99 -13.60 34.03
C ARG A 199 24.76 -12.90 35.15
N PRO A 200 25.11 -13.58 36.25
CA PRO A 200 26.01 -13.00 37.25
C PRO A 200 27.38 -12.80 36.60
N ALA A 201 28.00 -11.65 36.87
CA ALA A 201 29.40 -11.40 36.56
C ALA A 201 30.24 -12.38 37.40
N GLY A 202 30.73 -13.43 36.75
CA GLY A 202 31.77 -14.31 37.26
C GLY A 202 33.11 -13.93 36.68
#